data_AF-A0A7G9YNS8-F1
#
_entry.id   AF-A0A7G9YNS8-F1
#
_cell.length_a   1.000
_cell.length_b   1.000
_cell.length_c   1.000
_cell.angle_alpha   90.00
_cell.angle_beta   90.00
_cell.angle_gamma   90.00
#
_symmetry.space_group_name_H-M   'P 1'
#
loop_
_entity.id
_entity.type
_entity.pdbx_description
1 polymer ?
#
loop_
_entity_poly.entity_id
_entity_poly.type
_entity_poly.pdbx_seq_one_letter_code
_entity_poly.pdbx_strand_id
1 'polypeptide(L)'
;MLFAYTENSRIENVTASNNWCGIHLDDSSDNALASNTVSNNDNGICLYSSSNNALESNTASNSDNGICLYSSSNNNLIYNNYLNNTANAYDCGNNQWDSGTVGNYWSDYREKYPDAEELNESEIWDTPYDIPGSAGAQDRFPLMQPWTATSLKGDLNSDGYITPADAAIALRIAATGAQNPAADMNDDGTVTSLDALMILQAAAGNIEL
;
A
#
# COMPACT_ATOMS: atom_id res chain seq x y z
N MET A 1 13.23 -7.48 14.22
CA MET A 1 13.34 -8.85 13.66
C MET A 1 14.33 -8.82 12.52
N LEU A 2 15.27 -9.76 12.45
CA LEU A 2 16.31 -9.80 11.41
C LEU A 2 16.10 -11.00 10.49
N PHE A 3 16.06 -10.74 9.19
CA PHE A 3 16.17 -11.73 8.13
C PHE A 3 17.47 -11.45 7.40
N ALA A 4 18.38 -12.41 7.44
CA ALA A 4 19.69 -12.32 6.79
C ALA A 4 19.82 -13.42 5.75
N TYR A 5 20.29 -13.10 4.55
CA TYR A 5 20.46 -14.06 3.44
C TYR A 5 19.17 -14.84 3.11
N THR A 6 18.02 -14.18 3.25
CA THR A 6 16.70 -14.78 3.04
C THR A 6 16.19 -14.45 1.64
N GLU A 7 15.76 -15.47 0.91
CA GLU A 7 15.31 -15.35 -0.47
C GLU A 7 13.95 -16.02 -0.64
N ASN A 8 13.13 -15.54 -1.59
CA ASN A 8 11.88 -16.18 -2.01
C ASN A 8 10.91 -16.49 -0.85
N SER A 9 10.84 -15.61 0.15
CA SER A 9 10.05 -15.81 1.36
C SER A 9 8.91 -14.81 1.48
N ARG A 10 7.89 -15.16 2.28
CA ARG A 10 6.79 -14.29 2.64
C ARG A 10 6.84 -13.99 4.15
N ILE A 11 6.89 -12.70 4.47
CA ILE A 11 6.87 -12.18 5.84
C ILE A 11 5.58 -11.42 6.01
N GLU A 12 4.64 -12.01 6.73
CA GLU A 12 3.30 -11.44 6.87
C GLU A 12 2.74 -11.51 8.28
N ASN A 13 1.87 -10.56 8.60
CA ASN A 13 1.16 -10.49 9.88
C ASN A 13 2.10 -10.42 11.09
N VAL A 14 3.31 -9.89 10.92
CA VAL A 14 4.26 -9.68 12.00
C VAL A 14 3.91 -8.39 12.73
N THR A 15 3.82 -8.48 14.06
CA THR A 15 3.81 -7.29 14.93
C THR A 15 5.17 -7.13 15.59
N ALA A 16 5.86 -6.01 15.34
CA ALA A 16 7.15 -5.71 15.95
C ALA A 16 7.18 -4.29 16.52
N SER A 17 7.30 -4.19 17.84
CA SER A 17 7.30 -2.90 18.54
C SER A 17 8.31 -2.77 19.66
N ASN A 18 8.73 -1.53 19.95
CA ASN A 18 9.70 -1.19 21.00
C ASN A 18 11.09 -1.81 20.77
N ASN A 19 11.56 -1.81 19.52
CA ASN A 19 12.87 -2.32 19.12
C ASN A 19 13.72 -1.24 18.45
N TRP A 20 15.01 -1.50 18.32
CA TRP A 20 15.88 -0.68 17.47
C TRP A 20 15.47 -0.75 15.99
N CYS A 21 15.07 -1.93 15.50
CA CYS A 21 14.51 -2.11 14.17
C CYS A 21 13.34 -3.10 14.21
N GLY A 22 12.17 -2.70 13.69
CA GLY A 22 10.99 -3.53 13.62
C GLY A 22 11.22 -4.77 12.74
N ILE A 23 11.48 -4.56 11.46
CA ILE A 23 11.89 -5.60 10.49
C ILE A 23 13.16 -5.11 9.77
N HIS A 24 14.18 -5.96 9.70
CA HIS A 24 15.45 -5.71 9.02
C HIS A 24 15.70 -6.84 8.02
N LEU A 25 15.75 -6.50 6.73
CA LEU A 25 16.25 -7.36 5.66
C LEU A 25 17.72 -7.00 5.38
N ASP A 26 18.63 -7.94 5.61
CA ASP A 26 20.06 -7.80 5.39
C ASP A 26 20.50 -8.83 4.34
N ASP A 27 21.05 -8.36 3.21
CA ASP A 27 21.39 -9.20 2.05
C ASP A 27 20.27 -10.21 1.69
N SER A 28 19.01 -9.76 1.67
CA SER A 28 17.82 -10.63 1.53
C SER A 28 16.92 -10.14 0.40
N SER A 29 16.91 -10.86 -0.72
CA SER A 29 16.22 -10.44 -1.95
C SER A 29 14.98 -11.30 -2.27
N ASP A 30 14.19 -10.87 -3.25
CA ASP A 30 13.06 -11.64 -3.78
C ASP A 30 12.00 -12.05 -2.72
N ASN A 31 11.76 -11.21 -1.68
CA ASN A 31 10.78 -11.49 -0.62
C ASN A 31 9.53 -10.60 -0.73
N ALA A 32 8.42 -11.09 -0.16
CA ALA A 32 7.18 -10.33 0.00
C ALA A 32 6.92 -10.01 1.48
N LEU A 33 6.80 -8.72 1.79
CA LEU A 33 6.45 -8.19 3.11
C LEU A 33 5.02 -7.64 3.02
N ALA A 34 4.07 -8.34 3.61
CA ALA A 34 2.65 -8.00 3.50
C ALA A 34 1.97 -7.89 4.87
N SER A 35 1.15 -6.86 5.08
CA SER A 35 0.29 -6.74 6.26
C SER A 35 1.04 -6.80 7.60
N ASN A 36 2.29 -6.33 7.64
CA ASN A 36 3.06 -6.25 8.88
C ASN A 36 2.77 -4.94 9.61
N THR A 37 2.79 -4.99 10.94
CA THR A 37 2.64 -3.81 11.81
C THR A 37 3.93 -3.59 12.59
N VAL A 38 4.68 -2.54 12.24
CA VAL A 38 5.88 -2.11 12.95
C VAL A 38 5.61 -0.76 13.63
N SER A 39 5.81 -0.68 14.95
CA SER A 39 5.50 0.54 15.70
C SER A 39 6.42 0.83 16.87
N ASN A 40 6.65 2.10 17.18
CA ASN A 40 7.49 2.51 18.32
C ASN A 40 8.90 1.91 18.23
N ASN A 41 9.55 2.00 17.07
CA ASN A 41 10.92 1.53 16.88
C ASN A 41 11.82 2.70 16.47
N ASP A 42 13.14 2.58 16.57
CA ASP A 42 14.02 3.62 15.98
C ASP A 42 13.94 3.56 14.44
N ASN A 43 13.86 2.35 13.88
CA ASN A 43 13.59 2.10 12.46
C ASN A 43 12.42 1.12 12.31
N GLY A 44 11.44 1.43 11.46
CA GLY A 44 10.30 0.57 11.18
C GLY A 44 10.69 -0.67 10.36
N ILE A 45 10.82 -0.50 9.05
CA ILE A 45 11.29 -1.52 8.10
C ILE A 45 12.57 -1.02 7.44
N CYS A 46 13.66 -1.76 7.57
CA CYS A 46 14.95 -1.43 6.98
C CYS A 46 15.37 -2.51 5.98
N LEU A 47 15.73 -2.09 4.77
CA LEU A 47 16.33 -2.92 3.74
C LEU A 47 17.78 -2.48 3.53
N TYR A 48 18.71 -3.42 3.72
CA TYR A 48 20.13 -3.22 3.52
C TYR A 48 20.63 -4.26 2.52
N SER A 49 21.22 -3.82 1.40
CA SER A 49 21.66 -4.72 0.30
C SER A 49 20.60 -5.73 -0.15
N SER A 50 19.32 -5.33 -0.11
CA SER A 50 18.17 -6.21 -0.27
C SER A 50 17.32 -5.73 -1.45
N SER A 51 17.30 -6.51 -2.54
CA SER A 51 16.70 -6.09 -3.82
C SER A 51 15.49 -6.94 -4.20
N ASN A 52 14.69 -6.44 -5.15
CA ASN A 52 13.54 -7.16 -5.72
C ASN A 52 12.49 -7.60 -4.67
N ASN A 53 12.34 -6.89 -3.57
CA ASN A 53 11.31 -7.18 -2.57
C ASN A 53 10.03 -6.39 -2.85
N ALA A 54 8.88 -6.94 -2.44
CA ALA A 54 7.60 -6.24 -2.46
C ALA A 54 7.15 -5.91 -1.02
N LEU A 55 6.88 -4.64 -0.74
CA LEU A 55 6.37 -4.16 0.54
C LEU A 55 4.96 -3.59 0.31
N GLU A 56 3.95 -4.35 0.69
CA GLU A 56 2.54 -4.03 0.45
C GLU A 56 1.72 -4.03 1.74
N SER A 57 0.82 -3.06 1.91
CA SER A 57 -0.15 -3.04 3.02
C SER A 57 0.49 -3.10 4.41
N ASN A 58 1.74 -2.67 4.58
CA ASN A 58 2.38 -2.61 5.89
C ASN A 58 2.04 -1.31 6.60
N THR A 59 1.97 -1.38 7.92
CA THR A 59 1.83 -0.23 8.81
C THR A 59 3.16 0.02 9.51
N ALA A 60 3.80 1.15 9.19
CA ALA A 60 4.96 1.65 9.93
C ALA A 60 4.57 2.96 10.65
N SER A 61 4.62 2.96 11.98
CA SER A 61 4.14 4.11 12.76
C SER A 61 4.97 4.40 14.01
N ASN A 62 4.92 5.65 14.47
CA ASN A 62 5.55 6.11 15.72
C ASN A 62 7.04 5.73 15.84
N SER A 63 7.75 5.67 14.72
CA SER A 63 9.18 5.38 14.67
C SER A 63 9.97 6.61 14.24
N ASP A 64 11.27 6.69 14.55
CA ASP A 64 12.09 7.81 14.05
C ASP A 64 12.16 7.75 12.52
N ASN A 65 12.36 6.55 11.97
CA ASN A 65 12.30 6.29 10.53
C ASN A 65 11.29 5.19 10.20
N GLY A 66 10.46 5.40 9.19
CA GLY A 66 9.42 4.46 8.73
C GLY A 66 9.98 3.32 7.90
N ILE A 67 10.11 3.52 6.58
CA ILE A 67 10.71 2.55 5.65
C ILE A 67 12.00 3.13 5.07
N CYS A 68 13.13 2.44 5.25
CA CYS A 68 14.43 2.89 4.75
C CYS A 68 15.12 1.85 3.86
N LEU A 69 15.62 2.30 2.71
CA LEU A 69 16.33 1.49 1.73
C LEU A 69 17.76 1.99 1.58
N TYR A 70 18.72 1.17 2.00
CA TYR A 70 20.14 1.48 2.02
C TYR A 70 20.97 0.52 1.15
N SER A 71 22.19 0.94 0.84
CA SER A 71 23.27 0.10 0.29
C SER A 71 22.85 -0.83 -0.85
N SER A 72 22.55 -0.28 -2.04
CA SER A 72 22.20 -1.07 -3.23
C SER A 72 20.92 -1.91 -3.11
N SER A 73 20.00 -1.56 -2.20
CA SER A 73 18.64 -2.10 -2.19
C SER A 73 17.84 -1.50 -3.36
N ASN A 74 17.75 -2.23 -4.48
CA ASN A 74 17.14 -1.76 -5.72
C ASN A 74 15.96 -2.64 -6.17
N ASN A 75 15.17 -2.12 -7.10
CA ASN A 75 14.01 -2.79 -7.70
C ASN A 75 12.98 -3.28 -6.68
N ASN A 76 12.91 -2.63 -5.52
CA ASN A 76 11.86 -2.91 -4.55
C ASN A 76 10.58 -2.16 -4.95
N LEU A 77 9.43 -2.79 -4.72
CA LEU A 77 8.11 -2.24 -5.01
C LEU A 77 7.39 -1.97 -3.68
N ILE A 78 7.03 -0.71 -3.41
CA ILE A 78 6.49 -0.25 -2.13
C ILE A 78 5.20 0.53 -2.37
N TYR A 79 4.05 -0.04 -2.03
CA TYR A 79 2.74 0.60 -2.22
C TYR A 79 1.73 0.13 -1.17
N ASN A 80 0.62 0.87 -1.03
CA ASN A 80 -0.43 0.61 -0.05
C ASN A 80 0.04 0.60 1.42
N ASN A 81 1.22 1.14 1.72
CA ASN A 81 1.70 1.20 3.10
C ASN A 81 1.16 2.42 3.83
N TYR A 82 0.91 2.29 5.13
CA TYR A 82 0.61 3.39 6.02
C TYR A 82 1.89 3.85 6.71
N LEU A 83 2.31 5.09 6.44
CA LEU A 83 3.53 5.68 6.98
C LEU A 83 3.17 6.87 7.88
N ASN A 84 3.41 6.70 9.18
CA ASN A 84 3.20 7.74 10.18
C ASN A 84 4.35 7.80 11.20
N ASN A 85 5.47 8.36 10.78
CA ASN A 85 6.74 8.37 11.50
C ASN A 85 7.33 9.78 11.50
N THR A 86 8.38 10.00 12.29
CA THR A 86 9.10 11.30 12.27
C THR A 86 9.70 11.55 10.88
N ALA A 87 10.35 10.54 10.30
CA ALA A 87 10.70 10.49 8.89
C ALA A 87 10.00 9.29 8.24
N ASN A 88 9.07 9.53 7.31
CA ASN A 88 8.25 8.46 6.75
C ASN A 88 9.03 7.48 5.87
N ALA A 89 9.98 7.97 5.07
CA ALA A 89 10.80 7.15 4.20
C ALA A 89 12.18 7.73 3.93
N TYR A 90 13.11 6.86 3.52
CA TYR A 90 14.41 7.24 2.99
C TYR A 90 14.88 6.24 1.93
N ASP A 91 15.33 6.72 0.78
CA ASP A 91 15.72 5.87 -0.36
C ASP A 91 17.01 6.33 -1.06
N CYS A 92 17.99 5.42 -1.13
CA CYS A 92 19.26 5.61 -1.82
C CYS A 92 19.43 4.74 -3.08
N GLY A 93 18.40 4.00 -3.49
CA GLY A 93 18.42 3.09 -4.63
C GLY A 93 17.35 3.38 -5.67
N ASN A 94 17.38 2.64 -6.76
CA ASN A 94 16.33 2.69 -7.78
C ASN A 94 15.15 1.81 -7.37
N ASN A 95 14.17 2.37 -6.67
CA ASN A 95 12.98 1.67 -6.20
C ASN A 95 11.69 2.37 -6.63
N GLN A 96 10.58 1.63 -6.62
CA GLN A 96 9.28 2.11 -7.03
C GLN A 96 8.38 2.24 -5.80
N TRP A 97 7.94 3.47 -5.49
CA TRP A 97 7.10 3.79 -4.33
C TRP A 97 5.60 3.89 -4.65
N ASP A 98 5.20 3.28 -5.77
CA ASP A 98 3.81 3.17 -6.21
C ASP A 98 3.67 1.96 -7.15
N SER A 99 2.46 1.46 -7.40
CA SER A 99 2.19 0.35 -8.33
C SER A 99 2.03 0.80 -9.79
N GLY A 100 2.12 2.11 -10.06
CA GLY A 100 1.71 2.74 -11.31
C GLY A 100 0.25 3.20 -11.32
N THR A 101 -0.54 2.84 -10.32
CA THR A 101 -1.93 3.31 -10.14
C THR A 101 -2.23 3.78 -8.73
N VAL A 102 -1.57 3.21 -7.71
CA VAL A 102 -1.73 3.58 -6.30
C VAL A 102 -0.38 3.61 -5.59
N GLY A 103 -0.24 4.53 -4.64
CA GLY A 103 0.96 4.76 -3.85
C GLY A 103 0.78 4.36 -2.39
N ASN A 104 1.42 5.09 -1.51
CA ASN A 104 1.37 4.92 -0.07
C ASN A 104 0.62 6.08 0.59
N TYR A 105 0.20 5.88 1.84
CA TYR A 105 -0.32 6.96 2.68
C TYR A 105 0.80 7.57 3.51
N TRP A 106 0.90 8.90 3.49
CA TRP A 106 1.94 9.67 4.16
C TRP A 106 1.31 10.62 5.17
N SER A 107 1.57 10.43 6.46
CA SER A 107 0.94 11.23 7.52
C SER A 107 1.28 12.73 7.47
N ASP A 108 2.42 13.07 6.90
CA ASP A 108 2.94 14.44 6.76
C ASP A 108 2.60 15.06 5.39
N TYR A 109 1.86 14.35 4.53
CA TYR A 109 1.59 14.76 3.15
C TYR A 109 1.06 16.20 3.07
N ARG A 110 -0.01 16.49 3.83
CA ARG A 110 -0.72 17.78 3.77
C ARG A 110 0.12 18.94 4.32
N GLU A 111 1.03 18.65 5.25
CA GLU A 111 1.96 19.64 5.77
C GLU A 111 3.04 19.96 4.72
N LYS A 112 3.52 18.94 4.01
CA LYS A 112 4.57 19.06 2.99
C LYS A 112 4.05 19.70 1.69
N TYR A 113 2.82 19.38 1.29
CA TYR A 113 2.18 19.87 0.06
C TYR A 113 0.82 20.50 0.39
N PRO A 114 0.81 21.72 0.97
CA PRO A 114 -0.43 22.37 1.42
C PRO A 114 -1.39 22.72 0.29
N ASP A 115 -0.86 22.91 -0.92
CA ASP A 115 -1.61 23.29 -2.12
C ASP A 115 -2.06 22.09 -2.99
N ALA A 116 -1.72 20.86 -2.59
CA ALA A 116 -2.12 19.66 -3.33
C ALA A 116 -3.63 19.45 -3.29
N GLU A 117 -4.19 19.01 -4.41
CA GLU A 117 -5.61 18.72 -4.60
C GLU A 117 -5.82 17.24 -4.91
N GLU A 118 -7.07 16.80 -4.85
CA GLU A 118 -7.44 15.47 -5.27
C GLU A 118 -7.35 15.34 -6.79
N LEU A 119 -6.69 14.28 -7.26
CA LEU A 119 -6.56 13.98 -8.67
C LEU A 119 -7.84 13.34 -9.21
N ASN A 120 -8.68 14.09 -9.93
CA ASN A 120 -9.82 13.55 -10.68
C ASN A 120 -10.79 12.64 -9.88
N GLU A 121 -11.13 13.01 -8.63
CA GLU A 121 -12.05 12.23 -7.77
C GLU A 121 -11.55 10.78 -7.53
N SER A 122 -10.24 10.58 -7.36
CA SER A 122 -9.61 9.25 -7.24
C SER A 122 -9.10 8.89 -5.85
N GLU A 123 -9.29 9.76 -4.85
CA GLU A 123 -8.69 9.61 -3.51
C GLU A 123 -7.15 9.57 -3.49
N ILE A 124 -6.52 10.01 -4.59
CA ILE A 124 -5.08 10.17 -4.77
C ILE A 124 -4.78 11.65 -4.88
N TRP A 125 -3.69 12.09 -4.25
CA TRP A 125 -3.23 13.46 -4.41
C TRP A 125 -2.59 13.71 -5.77
N ASP A 126 -2.79 14.91 -6.32
CA ASP A 126 -2.27 15.33 -7.63
C ASP A 126 -0.77 15.62 -7.65
N THR A 127 -0.16 15.80 -6.48
CA THR A 127 1.24 16.14 -6.31
C THR A 127 2.03 14.91 -5.84
N PRO A 128 3.05 14.44 -6.58
CA PRO A 128 3.88 13.32 -6.14
C PRO A 128 4.55 13.58 -4.79
N TYR A 129 4.69 12.53 -3.98
CA TYR A 129 5.45 12.61 -2.72
C TYR A 129 6.93 12.29 -2.99
N ASP A 130 7.78 13.31 -2.89
CA ASP A 130 9.24 13.16 -2.94
C ASP A 130 9.78 12.35 -1.76
N ILE A 131 10.50 11.27 -2.06
CA ILE A 131 11.17 10.42 -1.07
C ILE A 131 12.57 10.98 -0.79
N PRO A 132 12.88 11.37 0.46
CA PRO A 132 14.21 11.83 0.81
C PRO A 132 15.28 10.77 0.53
N GLY A 133 16.46 11.22 0.10
CA GLY A 133 17.62 10.36 -0.14
C GLY A 133 18.34 10.73 -1.43
N SER A 134 19.25 9.85 -1.87
CA SER A 134 20.09 10.12 -3.05
C SER A 134 19.47 9.64 -4.37
N ALA A 135 18.37 8.89 -4.30
CA ALA A 135 17.71 8.30 -5.47
C ALA A 135 16.88 9.30 -6.29
N GLY A 136 16.36 10.35 -5.66
CA GLY A 136 15.31 11.17 -6.27
C GLY A 136 14.01 10.41 -6.53
N ALA A 137 13.74 9.37 -5.73
CA ALA A 137 12.54 8.55 -5.85
C ALA A 137 11.28 9.35 -5.46
N GLN A 138 10.16 8.99 -6.06
CA GLN A 138 8.87 9.61 -5.82
C GLN A 138 7.80 8.53 -5.74
N ASP A 139 6.83 8.74 -4.85
CA ASP A 139 5.52 8.12 -4.95
C ASP A 139 4.63 9.03 -5.81
N ARG A 140 4.25 8.54 -7.00
CA ARG A 140 3.49 9.33 -7.97
C ARG A 140 1.99 9.30 -7.74
N PHE A 141 1.51 8.42 -6.85
CA PHE A 141 0.10 8.24 -6.57
C PHE A 141 -0.21 8.24 -5.07
N PRO A 142 0.17 9.29 -4.30
CA PRO A 142 0.04 9.29 -2.85
C PRO A 142 -1.43 9.23 -2.42
N LEU A 143 -1.76 8.34 -1.48
CA LEU A 143 -3.14 8.13 -1.03
C LEU A 143 -3.59 9.25 -0.09
N MET A 144 -4.84 9.72 -0.26
CA MET A 144 -5.46 10.70 0.64
C MET A 144 -5.90 10.10 1.97
N GLN A 145 -6.14 8.80 2.00
CA GLN A 145 -6.54 8.04 3.19
C GLN A 145 -5.66 6.79 3.35
N PRO A 146 -5.51 6.27 4.58
CA PRO A 146 -4.82 5.01 4.81
C PRO A 146 -5.40 3.89 3.95
N TRP A 147 -4.54 3.09 3.31
CA TRP A 147 -5.00 1.88 2.66
C TRP A 147 -5.60 0.95 3.71
N THR A 148 -6.91 0.75 3.64
CA THR A 148 -7.58 -0.27 4.43
C THR A 148 -7.72 -1.49 3.53
N ALA A 149 -7.07 -2.60 3.92
CA ALA A 149 -7.37 -3.93 3.35
C ALA A 149 -8.82 -4.38 3.64
N THR A 150 -9.62 -3.51 4.26
CA THR A 150 -11.06 -3.55 4.40
C THR A 150 -11.75 -2.56 3.45
N SER A 151 -11.26 -2.36 2.23
CA SER A 151 -12.24 -2.37 1.13
C SER A 151 -12.87 -3.75 1.22
N LEU A 152 -13.95 -3.80 1.99
CA LEU A 152 -14.79 -4.98 2.11
C LEU A 152 -15.03 -5.43 0.67
N LYS A 153 -14.83 -6.71 0.35
CA LYS A 153 -15.04 -7.16 -1.04
C LYS A 153 -16.44 -6.70 -1.46
N GLY A 154 -16.52 -5.85 -2.49
CA GLY A 154 -17.75 -5.19 -2.93
C GLY A 154 -18.06 -3.80 -2.37
N ASP A 155 -17.24 -3.23 -1.48
CA ASP A 155 -17.25 -1.82 -1.04
C ASP A 155 -16.19 -1.07 -1.85
N LEU A 156 -16.66 -0.36 -2.88
CA LEU A 156 -15.82 0.25 -3.90
C LEU A 156 -15.68 1.77 -3.75
N ASN A 157 -16.41 2.36 -2.81
CA ASN A 157 -16.26 3.74 -2.39
C ASN A 157 -15.61 3.87 -1.00
N SER A 158 -15.21 2.75 -0.39
CA SER A 158 -14.54 2.67 0.91
C SER A 158 -15.32 3.34 2.05
N ASP A 159 -16.65 3.40 1.95
CA ASP A 159 -17.51 4.00 2.97
C ASP A 159 -17.83 3.05 4.14
N GLY A 160 -17.37 1.80 4.03
CA GLY A 160 -17.57 0.74 5.01
C GLY A 160 -18.87 -0.04 4.83
N TYR A 161 -19.67 0.26 3.80
CA TYR A 161 -20.96 -0.36 3.52
C TYR A 161 -21.04 -0.86 2.07
N ILE A 162 -21.58 -2.07 1.88
CA ILE A 162 -21.91 -2.57 0.54
C ILE A 162 -23.28 -2.04 0.15
N THR A 163 -23.32 -1.18 -0.86
CA THR A 163 -24.53 -0.50 -1.31
C THR A 163 -24.72 -0.60 -2.82
N PRO A 164 -25.87 -0.19 -3.37
CA PRO A 164 -26.03 -0.04 -4.81
C PRO A 164 -25.07 0.97 -5.45
N ALA A 165 -24.44 1.87 -4.67
CA ALA A 165 -23.42 2.78 -5.20
C ALA A 165 -22.18 2.00 -5.65
N ASP A 166 -21.78 1.00 -4.87
CA ASP A 166 -20.64 0.14 -5.18
C ASP A 166 -20.91 -0.71 -6.43
N ALA A 167 -22.12 -1.23 -6.58
CA ALA A 167 -22.52 -1.94 -7.79
C ALA A 167 -22.43 -1.04 -9.04
N ALA A 168 -22.74 0.26 -8.91
CA ALA A 168 -22.59 1.21 -10.00
C ALA A 168 -21.12 1.50 -10.34
N ILE A 169 -20.24 1.54 -9.33
CA ILE A 169 -18.79 1.68 -9.52
C ILE A 169 -18.23 0.42 -10.21
N ALA A 170 -18.61 -0.78 -9.76
CA ALA A 170 -18.23 -2.04 -10.40
C ALA A 170 -18.65 -2.10 -11.88
N LEU A 171 -19.85 -1.61 -12.20
CA LEU A 171 -20.32 -1.57 -13.59
C LEU A 171 -19.50 -0.60 -14.46
N ARG A 172 -19.05 0.53 -13.90
CA ARG A 172 -18.13 1.45 -14.58
C ARG A 172 -16.77 0.79 -14.81
N ILE A 173 -16.23 0.10 -13.79
CA ILE A 173 -14.96 -0.63 -13.88
C ILE A 173 -15.07 -1.70 -14.99
N ALA A 174 -16.13 -2.51 -14.99
CA ALA A 174 -16.39 -3.51 -16.01
C ALA A 174 -16.47 -2.94 -17.43
N ALA A 175 -17.04 -1.73 -17.60
CA ALA A 175 -17.11 -1.06 -18.90
C ALA A 175 -15.74 -0.62 -19.43
N THR A 176 -14.77 -0.39 -18.53
CA THR A 176 -13.39 -0.01 -18.90
C THR A 176 -12.46 -1.22 -19.05
N GLY A 177 -12.82 -2.37 -18.48
CA GLY A 177 -11.96 -3.55 -18.39
C GLY A 177 -10.79 -3.38 -17.40
N ALA A 178 -10.85 -2.39 -16.51
CA ALA A 178 -9.86 -2.22 -15.46
C ALA A 178 -9.99 -3.35 -14.42
N GLN A 179 -8.86 -3.75 -13.83
CA GLN A 179 -8.84 -4.73 -12.73
C GLN A 179 -8.97 -4.01 -11.39
N ASN A 180 -9.83 -4.54 -10.53
CA ASN A 180 -9.95 -4.10 -9.14
C ASN A 180 -10.31 -5.33 -8.27
N PRO A 181 -9.41 -5.79 -7.38
CA PRO A 181 -9.63 -6.97 -6.54
C PRO A 181 -10.86 -6.88 -5.63
N ALA A 182 -11.24 -5.68 -5.19
CA ALA A 182 -12.45 -5.48 -4.40
C ALA A 182 -13.73 -5.57 -5.26
N ALA A 183 -13.61 -5.35 -6.57
CA ALA A 183 -14.72 -5.44 -7.51
C ALA A 183 -14.82 -6.81 -8.22
N ASP A 184 -13.82 -7.68 -8.09
CA ASP A 184 -13.83 -9.05 -8.63
C ASP A 184 -14.44 -9.99 -7.59
N MET A 185 -15.76 -10.12 -7.61
CA MET A 185 -16.50 -10.76 -6.53
C MET A 185 -16.38 -12.28 -6.55
N ASN A 186 -16.11 -12.87 -7.72
CA ASN A 186 -16.00 -14.31 -7.91
C ASN A 186 -14.55 -14.83 -8.00
N ASP A 187 -13.55 -13.94 -7.89
CA ASP A 187 -12.11 -14.24 -7.97
C ASP A 187 -11.71 -14.88 -9.32
N ASP A 188 -12.37 -14.50 -10.42
CA ASP A 188 -12.05 -14.98 -11.76
C ASP A 188 -10.97 -14.16 -12.49
N GLY A 189 -10.51 -13.08 -11.84
CA GLY A 189 -9.47 -12.17 -12.35
C GLY A 189 -10.01 -11.10 -13.28
N THR A 190 -11.33 -11.02 -13.49
CA THR A 190 -11.99 -10.04 -14.37
C THR A 190 -13.17 -9.37 -13.68
N VAL A 191 -13.26 -8.04 -13.78
CA VAL A 191 -14.43 -7.30 -13.30
C VAL A 191 -15.46 -7.22 -14.41
N THR A 192 -16.62 -7.82 -14.19
CA THR A 192 -17.71 -7.92 -15.16
C THR A 192 -19.03 -7.40 -14.57
N SER A 193 -20.08 -7.37 -15.39
CA SER A 193 -21.43 -7.09 -14.89
C SER A 193 -21.94 -8.15 -13.91
N LEU A 194 -21.34 -9.35 -13.87
CA LEU A 194 -21.65 -10.38 -12.88
C LEU A 194 -21.21 -9.93 -11.49
N ASP A 195 -20.03 -9.33 -11.38
CA ASP A 195 -19.51 -8.85 -10.11
C ASP A 195 -20.32 -7.68 -9.57
N ALA A 196 -20.70 -6.75 -10.44
CA ALA A 196 -21.65 -5.69 -10.10
C ALA A 196 -23.00 -6.25 -9.59
N LEU A 197 -23.48 -7.36 -10.16
CA LEU A 197 -24.69 -8.03 -9.68
C LEU A 197 -24.46 -8.68 -8.31
N MET A 198 -23.32 -9.30 -8.06
CA MET A 198 -22.98 -9.89 -6.76
C MET A 198 -22.96 -8.83 -5.67
N ILE A 199 -22.34 -7.66 -5.94
CA ILE A 199 -22.36 -6.51 -5.03
C ILE A 199 -23.79 -6.05 -4.74
N LEU A 200 -24.63 -5.94 -5.77
CA LEU A 200 -26.03 -5.55 -5.59
C LEU A 200 -26.86 -6.56 -4.78
N GLN A 201 -26.60 -7.86 -4.95
CA GLN A 201 -27.25 -8.91 -4.15
C GLN A 201 -26.81 -8.87 -2.69
N ALA A 202 -25.54 -8.58 -2.43
CA ALA A 202 -25.02 -8.44 -1.08
C ALA A 202 -25.55 -7.19 -0.39
N ALA A 203 -25.64 -6.05 -1.10
CA ALA A 203 -26.28 -4.84 -0.62
C ALA A 203 -27.76 -5.04 -0.25
N ALA A 204 -28.43 -5.98 -0.92
CA ALA A 204 -29.81 -6.36 -0.62
C ALA A 204 -29.94 -7.39 0.52
N GLY A 205 -28.83 -7.91 1.05
CA GLY A 205 -28.79 -8.96 2.06
C GLY A 205 -29.21 -10.34 1.55
N ASN A 206 -29.17 -10.56 0.23
CA ASN A 206 -29.55 -11.84 -0.37
C ASN A 206 -28.40 -12.87 -0.37
N ILE A 207 -27.16 -12.40 -0.25
CA ILE A 207 -25.95 -13.23 -0.17
C ILE A 207 -24.98 -12.64 0.85
N GLU A 208 -24.18 -13.50 1.47
CA GLU A 208 -22.97 -13.10 2.20
C GLU A 208 -21.77 -13.20 1.24
N LEU A 209 -20.87 -12.23 1.32
CA LEU A 209 -19.67 -12.12 0.49
C LEU A 209 -18.43 -12.58 1.25
#